data_AF-H3A011-F1
#
_entry.id   AF-H3A011-F1
#
_cell.length_a   1.000
_cell.length_b   1.000
_cell.length_c   1.000
_cell.angle_alpha   90.00
_cell.angle_beta   90.00
_cell.angle_gamma   90.00
#
_symmetry.space_group_name_H-M   'P 1'
#
loop_
_entity.id
_entity.type
_entity.pdbx_description
1 polymer ?
#
loop_
_entity_poly.entity_id
_entity_poly.type
_entity_poly.pdbx_seq_one_letter_code
_entity_poly.pdbx_strand_id
1 'polypeptide(L)'
;MLCDFFFFRQQDLFRVLKAYTLHQPEEGYCQAQAPIAAVLLMHMPAEQAFWCLVQICEKYLPGYYSSGLEAIQLDGEILFSLLRKVSPVAYKHLSKHKIDPILYMTEWFMCAFSRTLPWASVLRVWDMFFCEGVKIIFRVGLVLLKYMLGSPDKLKSCQGQYETMEKLRTIDLRYMQEGFLVREIIELPVTEREIEREHLLQLKKWKDKHGDLQCKSPPRLHGAKAIIDSELPPSKGALKPTPSIVLPPTAEGPGSKKKTKEQKQAEKSQEKQRLKQQKEQEKEKKKQEKKQAKEKGSKLSSAQYAQVGHSAEESEPIASIPANSQWKQSALSLSSEESEEDTYL
;
A
#
# COMPACT_ATOMS: atom_id res chain seq x y z
N MET A 1 14.75 30.99 13.37
CA MET A 1 13.69 30.23 12.64
C MET A 1 14.24 29.32 11.54
N LEU A 2 14.96 29.83 10.52
CA LEU A 2 15.40 29.00 9.39
C LEU A 2 16.40 27.89 9.80
N CYS A 3 17.36 28.20 10.68
CA CYS A 3 18.28 27.21 11.23
C CYS A 3 17.56 26.18 12.10
N ASP A 4 16.61 26.59 12.94
CA ASP A 4 15.86 25.70 13.82
C ASP A 4 15.01 24.72 12.99
N PHE A 5 14.33 25.22 11.95
CA PHE A 5 13.62 24.36 11.00
C PHE A 5 14.59 23.36 10.37
N PHE A 6 15.75 23.79 9.87
CA PHE A 6 16.76 22.89 9.30
C PHE A 6 17.29 21.85 10.31
N PHE A 7 17.48 22.23 11.57
CA PHE A 7 17.96 21.36 12.64
C PHE A 7 16.92 20.32 13.07
N PHE A 8 15.66 20.72 13.27
CA PHE A 8 14.55 19.79 13.50
C PHE A 8 14.35 18.84 12.31
N ARG A 9 14.47 19.34 11.06
CA ARG A 9 14.44 18.50 9.85
C ARG A 9 15.56 17.47 9.82
N GLN A 10 16.77 17.82 10.28
CA GLN A 10 17.91 16.91 10.35
C GLN A 10 17.71 15.81 11.41
N GLN A 11 17.18 16.17 12.58
CA GLN A 11 16.82 15.17 13.60
C GLN A 11 15.71 14.23 13.12
N ASP A 12 14.65 14.77 12.49
CA ASP A 12 13.58 13.96 11.89
C ASP A 12 14.09 13.05 10.76
N LEU A 13 15.00 13.54 9.91
CA LEU A 13 15.63 12.73 8.87
C LEU A 13 16.40 11.54 9.46
N PHE A 14 17.19 11.77 10.51
CA PHE A 14 17.88 10.70 11.23
C PHE A 14 16.90 9.72 11.87
N ARG A 15 15.82 10.21 12.50
CA ARG A 15 14.76 9.36 13.10
C ARG A 15 14.06 8.48 12.06
N VAL A 16 13.67 9.04 10.91
CA VAL A 16 13.00 8.31 9.82
C VAL A 16 13.91 7.25 9.22
N LEU A 17 15.18 7.58 8.94
CA LEU A 17 16.13 6.62 8.37
C LEU A 17 16.50 5.51 9.38
N LYS A 18 16.70 5.84 10.65
CA LYS A 18 16.92 4.86 11.73
C LYS A 18 15.69 3.98 11.97
N ALA A 19 14.48 4.50 11.81
CA ALA A 19 13.27 3.68 11.85
C ALA A 19 13.21 2.72 10.65
N TYR A 20 13.64 3.15 9.45
CA TYR A 20 13.71 2.29 8.27
C TYR A 20 14.67 1.11 8.46
N THR A 21 15.88 1.33 9.00
CA THR A 21 16.84 0.22 9.23
C THR A 21 16.36 -0.81 10.24
N LEU A 22 15.48 -0.42 11.16
CA LEU A 22 14.84 -1.32 12.12
C LEU A 22 13.57 -1.99 11.55
N HIS A 23 12.97 -1.42 10.51
CA HIS A 23 11.83 -1.99 9.80
C HIS A 23 12.27 -3.08 8.80
N GLN A 24 13.31 -2.79 8.01
CA GLN A 24 13.83 -3.66 6.96
C GLN A 24 15.34 -3.92 7.15
N PRO A 25 15.73 -4.77 8.12
CA PRO A 25 17.13 -5.00 8.47
C PRO A 25 17.95 -5.69 7.36
N GLU A 26 17.29 -6.41 6.45
CA GLU A 26 17.93 -7.09 5.31
C GLU A 26 18.43 -6.13 4.21
N GLU A 27 17.80 -4.94 4.06
CA GLU A 27 18.31 -3.86 3.19
C GLU A 27 19.13 -2.82 3.97
N GLY A 28 18.79 -2.60 5.25
CA GLY A 28 19.49 -1.64 6.10
C GLY A 28 19.33 -0.20 5.64
N TYR A 29 20.42 0.57 5.67
CA TYR A 29 20.45 1.96 5.19
C TYR A 29 21.28 2.07 3.91
N CYS A 30 20.67 2.60 2.86
CA CYS A 30 21.35 3.02 1.65
C CYS A 30 21.37 4.55 1.55
N GLN A 31 22.53 5.14 1.22
CA GLN A 31 22.71 6.59 1.09
C GLN A 31 21.67 7.27 0.20
N ALA A 32 21.16 6.58 -0.82
CA ALA A 32 20.15 7.09 -1.75
C ALA A 32 18.76 7.30 -1.13
N GLN A 33 18.49 6.72 0.05
CA GLN A 33 17.23 6.92 0.79
C GLN A 33 17.15 8.29 1.47
N ALA A 34 18.28 8.87 1.90
CA ALA A 34 18.28 10.15 2.61
C ALA A 34 17.73 11.33 1.78
N PRO A 35 18.08 11.49 0.47
CA PRO A 35 17.42 12.46 -0.41
C PRO A 35 15.90 12.25 -0.52
N ILE A 36 15.44 10.99 -0.62
CA ILE A 36 14.02 10.65 -0.73
C ILE A 36 13.28 11.03 0.57
N ALA A 37 13.82 10.62 1.72
CA ALA A 37 13.27 10.97 3.03
C ALA A 37 13.27 12.48 3.29
N ALA A 38 14.28 13.23 2.80
CA ALA A 38 14.31 14.68 2.90
C ALA A 38 13.20 15.36 2.05
N VAL A 39 12.98 14.92 0.81
CA VAL A 39 11.88 15.43 -0.04
C VAL A 39 10.52 15.12 0.58
N LEU A 40 10.33 13.91 1.13
CA LEU A 40 9.11 13.55 1.84
C LEU A 40 8.88 14.46 3.05
N LEU A 41 9.87 14.57 3.95
CA LEU A 41 9.79 15.41 5.13
C LEU A 41 9.41 16.85 4.79
N MET A 42 9.98 17.44 3.73
CA MET A 42 9.65 18.82 3.31
C MET A 42 8.15 19.06 3.06
N HIS A 43 7.36 18.01 2.82
CA HIS A 43 5.91 18.11 2.57
C HIS A 43 5.03 17.48 3.66
N MET A 44 5.56 16.69 4.60
CA MET A 44 4.75 15.98 5.60
C MET A 44 5.47 15.73 6.96
N PRO A 45 4.73 15.41 8.04
CA PRO A 45 5.31 15.03 9.33
C PRO A 45 6.13 13.74 9.26
N ALA A 46 7.08 13.56 10.19
CA ALA A 46 8.04 12.46 10.17
C ALA A 46 7.43 11.05 10.12
N GLU A 47 6.31 10.80 10.82
CA GLU A 47 5.60 9.52 10.77
C GLU A 47 5.05 9.20 9.37
N GLN A 48 4.46 10.20 8.72
CA GLN A 48 3.92 10.04 7.36
C GLN A 48 5.06 9.90 6.34
N ALA A 49 6.15 10.65 6.52
CA ALA A 49 7.36 10.53 5.70
C ALA A 49 8.01 9.14 5.84
N PHE A 50 7.98 8.53 7.02
CA PHE A 50 8.43 7.15 7.21
C PHE A 50 7.56 6.15 6.43
N TRP A 51 6.23 6.19 6.56
CA TRP A 51 5.35 5.27 5.84
C TRP A 51 5.40 5.48 4.31
N CYS A 52 5.53 6.71 3.83
CA CYS A 52 5.77 6.99 2.42
C CYS A 52 7.14 6.47 1.94
N LEU A 53 8.21 6.56 2.75
CA LEU A 53 9.52 5.98 2.41
C LEU A 53 9.42 4.46 2.28
N VAL A 54 8.78 3.77 3.23
CA VAL A 54 8.52 2.32 3.18
C VAL A 54 7.77 1.95 1.91
N GLN A 55 6.69 2.65 1.57
CA GLN A 55 5.92 2.40 0.35
C GLN A 55 6.75 2.63 -0.94
N ILE A 56 7.59 3.67 -1.00
CA ILE A 56 8.52 3.89 -2.13
C ILE A 56 9.50 2.73 -2.27
N CYS A 57 10.18 2.34 -1.19
CA CYS A 57 11.18 1.27 -1.22
C CYS A 57 10.56 -0.11 -1.52
N GLU A 58 9.42 -0.46 -0.91
CA GLU A 58 8.84 -1.81 -1.07
C GLU A 58 7.94 -2.00 -2.29
N LYS A 59 7.21 -0.97 -2.74
CA LYS A 59 6.16 -1.14 -3.78
C LYS A 59 6.53 -0.54 -5.12
N TYR A 60 7.17 0.64 -5.11
CA TYR A 60 7.59 1.31 -6.34
C TYR A 60 8.98 0.85 -6.79
N LEU A 61 9.94 0.77 -5.86
CA LEU A 61 11.38 0.54 -6.10
C LEU A 61 11.96 -0.73 -5.41
N PRO A 62 11.25 -1.87 -5.36
CA PRO A 62 11.67 -3.04 -4.58
C PRO A 62 13.02 -3.61 -5.02
N GLY A 63 13.89 -3.85 -4.04
CA GLY A 63 15.24 -4.38 -4.24
C GLY A 63 16.27 -3.35 -4.74
N TYR A 64 15.89 -2.09 -4.99
CA TYR A 64 16.84 -1.03 -5.41
C TYR A 64 17.95 -0.81 -4.36
N TYR A 65 17.62 -0.94 -3.07
CA TYR A 65 18.52 -0.62 -1.96
C TYR A 65 19.27 -1.85 -1.42
N SER A 66 19.09 -3.02 -2.06
CA SER A 66 19.82 -4.25 -1.74
C SER A 66 21.30 -4.19 -2.16
N SER A 67 22.17 -4.85 -1.40
CA SER A 67 23.64 -4.77 -1.54
C SER A 67 24.20 -5.14 -2.92
N GLY A 68 23.49 -5.95 -3.72
CA GLY A 68 23.89 -6.32 -5.08
C GLY A 68 23.44 -5.34 -6.18
N LEU A 69 22.56 -4.40 -5.86
CA LEU A 69 21.92 -3.46 -6.80
C LEU A 69 21.28 -4.15 -8.04
N GLU A 70 20.93 -5.43 -7.95
CA GLU A 70 20.51 -6.26 -9.10
C GLU A 70 19.30 -5.64 -9.84
N ALA A 71 18.35 -5.06 -9.09
CA ALA A 71 17.18 -4.39 -9.64
C ALA A 71 17.53 -3.11 -10.43
N ILE A 72 18.55 -2.35 -10.02
CA ILE A 72 19.06 -1.18 -10.75
C ILE A 72 19.79 -1.63 -12.03
N GLN A 73 20.60 -2.68 -11.94
CA GLN A 73 21.31 -3.24 -13.10
C GLN A 73 20.33 -3.75 -14.17
N LEU A 74 19.32 -4.50 -13.75
CA LEU A 74 18.23 -4.99 -14.59
C LEU A 74 17.45 -3.83 -15.24
N ASP A 75 17.12 -2.80 -14.48
CA ASP A 75 16.42 -1.62 -15.00
C ASP A 75 17.29 -0.77 -15.94
N GLY A 76 18.62 -0.88 -15.86
CA GLY A 76 19.53 -0.30 -16.84
C GLY A 76 19.44 -0.95 -18.21
N GLU A 77 19.38 -2.28 -18.26
CA GLU A 77 19.14 -3.01 -19.50
C GLU A 77 17.76 -2.68 -20.11
N ILE A 78 16.74 -2.46 -19.27
CA ILE A 78 15.42 -1.97 -19.69
C ILE A 78 15.53 -0.56 -20.27
N LEU A 79 16.11 0.39 -19.52
CA LEU A 79 16.27 1.79 -19.92
C LEU A 79 17.02 1.90 -21.26
N PHE A 80 18.09 1.12 -21.41
CA PHE A 80 18.91 1.08 -22.62
C PHE A 80 18.15 0.47 -23.81
N SER A 81 17.37 -0.59 -23.59
CA SER A 81 16.53 -1.22 -24.61
C SER A 81 15.39 -0.29 -25.07
N LEU A 82 14.82 0.50 -24.16
CA LEU A 82 13.84 1.54 -24.48
C LEU A 82 14.48 2.74 -25.18
N LEU A 83 15.71 3.13 -24.83
CA LEU A 83 16.46 4.20 -25.49
C LEU A 83 16.66 3.90 -26.99
N ARG A 84 16.83 2.63 -27.37
CA ARG A 84 16.90 2.21 -28.77
C ARG A 84 15.67 2.62 -29.59
N LYS A 85 14.48 2.68 -28.98
CA LYS A 85 13.24 3.18 -29.61
C LYS A 85 13.18 4.71 -29.60
N VAL A 86 13.43 5.33 -28.45
CA VAL A 86 13.25 6.77 -28.21
C VAL A 86 14.31 7.62 -28.93
N SER A 87 15.56 7.18 -28.88
CA SER A 87 16.69 7.86 -29.52
C SER A 87 17.73 6.82 -30.00
N PRO A 88 17.54 6.23 -31.20
CA PRO A 88 18.52 5.31 -31.78
C PRO A 88 19.88 5.98 -32.02
N VAL A 89 19.95 7.31 -32.05
CA VAL A 89 21.18 8.11 -32.10
C VAL A 89 21.95 8.00 -30.78
N ALA A 90 21.30 8.30 -29.64
CA ALA A 90 21.92 8.17 -28.31
C ALA A 90 22.30 6.72 -27.99
N TYR A 91 21.42 5.76 -28.29
CA TYR A 91 21.69 4.32 -28.12
C TYR A 91 22.95 3.86 -28.87
N LYS A 92 23.08 4.22 -30.16
CA LYS A 92 24.26 3.88 -30.97
C LYS A 92 25.55 4.47 -30.40
N HIS A 93 25.50 5.69 -29.87
CA HIS A 93 26.67 6.34 -29.28
C HIS A 93 27.12 5.63 -27.99
N LEU A 94 26.21 5.45 -27.03
CA LEU A 94 26.50 4.75 -25.78
C LEU A 94 26.98 3.31 -26.01
N SER A 95 26.37 2.59 -26.97
CA SER A 95 26.78 1.25 -27.39
C SER A 95 28.19 1.23 -28.01
N LYS A 96 28.51 2.17 -28.91
CA LYS A 96 29.84 2.32 -29.52
C LYS A 96 30.92 2.56 -28.47
N HIS A 97 30.62 3.37 -27.45
CA HIS A 97 31.56 3.73 -26.39
C HIS A 97 31.51 2.80 -25.15
N LYS A 98 30.72 1.72 -25.21
CA LYS A 98 30.54 0.73 -24.12
C LYS A 98 30.25 1.40 -22.77
N ILE A 99 29.31 2.33 -22.76
CA ILE A 99 28.89 3.04 -21.55
C ILE A 99 27.73 2.28 -20.92
N ASP A 100 28.04 1.50 -19.89
CA ASP A 100 27.06 0.71 -19.16
C ASP A 100 26.04 1.62 -18.44
N PRO A 101 24.71 1.34 -18.52
CA PRO A 101 23.68 2.23 -17.99
C PRO A 101 23.85 2.60 -16.51
N ILE A 102 24.32 1.63 -15.71
CA ILE A 102 24.60 1.77 -14.27
C ILE A 102 25.47 3.01 -13.95
N LEU A 103 26.40 3.40 -14.84
CA LEU A 103 27.38 4.46 -14.60
C LEU A 103 26.76 5.87 -14.52
N TYR A 104 25.58 6.07 -15.10
CA TYR A 104 24.86 7.35 -15.07
C TYR A 104 23.48 7.26 -14.40
N MET A 105 22.77 6.14 -14.55
CA MET A 105 21.38 6.04 -14.07
C MET A 105 21.26 5.82 -12.56
N THR A 106 22.27 5.25 -11.89
CA THR A 106 22.13 4.73 -10.52
C THR A 106 21.71 5.82 -9.55
N GLU A 107 22.32 7.00 -9.66
CA GLU A 107 21.91 8.20 -8.93
C GLU A 107 20.47 8.63 -9.27
N TRP A 108 20.16 8.75 -10.55
CA TRP A 108 18.86 9.19 -11.05
C TRP A 108 17.72 8.30 -10.54
N PHE A 109 17.91 6.98 -10.56
CA PHE A 109 16.88 6.00 -10.25
C PHE A 109 16.79 5.75 -8.74
N MET A 110 17.91 5.48 -8.04
CA MET A 110 17.88 5.21 -6.60
C MET A 110 17.45 6.42 -5.76
N CYS A 111 17.69 7.64 -6.24
CA CYS A 111 17.28 8.88 -5.55
C CYS A 111 15.98 9.47 -6.13
N ALA A 112 15.29 8.79 -7.06
CA ALA A 112 14.11 9.31 -7.78
C ALA A 112 14.28 10.77 -8.28
N PHE A 113 15.40 11.04 -8.95
CA PHE A 113 15.85 12.34 -9.47
C PHE A 113 16.02 13.49 -8.46
N SER A 114 15.78 13.28 -7.15
CA SER A 114 15.80 14.34 -6.12
C SER A 114 17.14 15.06 -5.95
N ARG A 115 18.27 14.40 -6.27
CA ARG A 115 19.61 15.02 -6.29
C ARG A 115 20.00 15.63 -7.63
N THR A 116 19.24 15.36 -8.69
CA THR A 116 19.61 15.68 -10.07
C THR A 116 18.79 16.84 -10.64
N LEU A 117 17.48 16.90 -10.39
CA LEU A 117 16.60 17.93 -10.94
C LEU A 117 16.47 19.15 -10.00
N PRO A 118 16.17 20.35 -10.53
CA PRO A 118 15.81 21.51 -9.72
C PRO A 118 14.50 21.28 -8.96
N TRP A 119 14.38 21.88 -7.78
CA TRP A 119 13.28 21.65 -6.82
C TRP A 119 11.88 21.56 -7.47
N ALA A 120 11.45 22.60 -8.21
CA ALA A 120 10.14 22.63 -8.86
C ALA A 120 9.91 21.42 -9.79
N SER A 121 10.93 21.03 -10.55
CA SER A 121 10.88 19.89 -11.48
C SER A 121 10.91 18.54 -10.75
N VAL A 122 11.59 18.43 -9.61
CA VAL A 122 11.50 17.24 -8.73
C VAL A 122 10.05 17.03 -8.32
N LEU A 123 9.37 18.08 -7.84
CA LEU A 123 7.98 17.98 -7.38
C LEU A 123 7.05 17.47 -8.48
N ARG A 124 7.06 18.06 -9.68
CA ARG A 124 6.21 17.59 -10.79
C ARG A 124 6.50 16.13 -11.17
N VAL A 125 7.77 15.72 -11.15
CA VAL A 125 8.17 14.33 -11.44
C VAL A 125 7.68 13.38 -10.34
N TRP A 126 7.68 13.82 -9.07
CA TRP A 126 7.17 13.06 -7.94
C TRP A 126 5.64 12.96 -7.92
N ASP A 127 4.92 14.05 -8.24
CA ASP A 127 3.46 14.05 -8.43
C ASP A 127 3.05 12.99 -9.46
N MET A 128 3.69 13.02 -10.64
CA MET A 128 3.48 12.02 -11.68
C MET A 128 3.89 10.61 -11.19
N PHE A 129 5.02 10.46 -10.52
CA PHE A 129 5.51 9.16 -10.02
C PHE A 129 4.56 8.50 -9.02
N PHE A 130 3.92 9.24 -8.10
CA PHE A 130 2.90 8.65 -7.21
C PHE A 130 1.61 8.30 -7.96
N CYS A 131 1.16 9.16 -8.89
CA CYS A 131 -0.06 8.89 -9.66
C CYS A 131 0.09 7.71 -10.64
N GLU A 132 1.22 7.65 -11.36
CA GLU A 132 1.45 6.76 -12.50
C GLU A 132 2.50 5.65 -12.26
N GLY A 133 3.31 5.74 -11.20
CA GLY A 133 4.28 4.72 -10.81
C GLY A 133 5.66 4.84 -11.45
N VAL A 134 6.47 3.81 -11.24
CA VAL A 134 7.90 3.74 -11.63
C VAL A 134 8.17 4.01 -13.12
N LYS A 135 7.17 3.84 -14.00
CA LYS A 135 7.26 4.19 -15.43
C LYS A 135 7.65 5.65 -15.69
N ILE A 136 7.34 6.56 -14.77
CA ILE A 136 7.74 7.97 -14.85
C ILE A 136 9.26 8.12 -14.73
N ILE A 137 9.93 7.36 -13.87
CA ILE A 137 11.40 7.40 -13.71
C ILE A 137 12.09 6.99 -15.02
N PHE A 138 11.58 5.94 -15.69
CA PHE A 138 12.03 5.57 -17.05
C PHE A 138 11.77 6.68 -18.08
N ARG A 139 10.58 7.30 -18.09
CA ARG A 139 10.27 8.41 -19.01
C ARG A 139 11.21 9.59 -18.81
N VAL A 140 11.45 10.02 -17.58
CA VAL A 140 12.38 11.12 -17.23
C VAL A 140 13.79 10.80 -17.74
N GLY A 141 14.33 9.61 -17.43
CA GLY A 141 15.65 9.19 -17.89
C GLY A 141 15.78 9.16 -19.41
N LEU A 142 14.75 8.66 -20.11
CA LEU A 142 14.72 8.63 -21.58
C LEU A 142 14.63 10.02 -22.21
N VAL A 143 13.88 10.96 -21.62
CA VAL A 143 13.82 12.36 -22.05
C VAL A 143 15.18 13.04 -21.88
N LEU A 144 15.84 12.87 -20.73
CA LEU A 144 17.17 13.43 -20.49
C LEU A 144 18.20 12.87 -21.48
N LEU A 145 18.23 11.55 -21.71
CA LEU A 145 19.12 10.92 -22.69
C LEU A 145 18.83 11.37 -24.13
N LYS A 146 17.55 11.48 -24.52
CA LYS A 146 17.09 12.04 -25.80
C LYS A 146 17.66 13.45 -26.01
N TYR A 147 17.60 14.32 -25.00
CA TYR A 147 18.03 15.70 -25.15
C TYR A 147 19.53 15.95 -24.96
N MET A 148 20.24 15.14 -24.17
CA MET A 148 21.69 15.28 -24.01
C MET A 148 22.48 14.67 -25.18
N LEU A 149 22.04 13.52 -25.72
CA LEU A 149 22.79 12.73 -26.71
C LEU A 149 22.05 12.45 -28.03
N GLY A 150 20.76 12.79 -28.16
CA GLY A 150 19.96 12.43 -29.34
C GLY A 150 20.17 13.27 -30.61
N SER A 151 21.01 14.30 -30.57
CA SER A 151 21.33 15.14 -31.74
C SER A 151 22.77 14.92 -32.19
N PRO A 152 23.06 14.72 -33.49
CA PRO A 152 24.43 14.43 -33.96
C PRO A 152 25.41 15.57 -33.64
N ASP A 153 24.97 16.82 -33.65
CA ASP A 153 25.81 17.97 -33.27
C ASP A 153 26.19 17.97 -31.78
N LYS A 154 25.33 17.42 -30.92
CA LYS A 154 25.64 17.20 -29.50
C LYS A 154 26.60 16.03 -29.28
N LEU A 155 26.78 15.15 -30.27
CA LEU A 155 27.75 14.06 -30.23
C LEU A 155 29.14 14.47 -30.76
N LYS A 156 29.24 15.52 -31.59
CA LYS A 156 30.54 16.06 -32.06
C LYS A 156 31.45 16.49 -30.90
N SER A 157 30.87 16.92 -29.78
CA SER A 157 31.60 17.29 -28.54
C SER A 157 31.98 16.09 -27.65
N CYS A 158 31.58 14.87 -28.00
CA CYS A 158 31.69 13.70 -27.14
C CYS A 158 32.38 12.57 -27.90
N GLN A 159 33.70 12.68 -28.09
CA GLN A 159 34.45 11.77 -28.96
C GLN A 159 34.88 10.49 -28.25
N GLY A 160 35.05 10.54 -26.92
CA GLY A 160 35.34 9.39 -26.07
C GLY A 160 34.28 9.10 -24.99
N GLN A 161 34.63 8.13 -24.14
CA GLN A 161 33.81 7.70 -23.01
C GLN A 161 33.73 8.78 -21.92
N TYR A 162 34.83 9.48 -21.66
CA TYR A 162 34.94 10.49 -20.60
C TYR A 162 34.04 11.70 -20.85
N GLU A 163 34.12 12.29 -22.03
CA GLU A 163 33.34 13.47 -22.44
C GLU A 163 31.84 13.16 -22.57
N THR A 164 31.50 11.90 -22.83
CA THR A 164 30.12 11.42 -22.81
C THR A 164 29.62 11.28 -21.37
N MET A 165 30.42 10.70 -20.47
CA MET A 165 30.08 10.55 -19.04
C MET A 165 29.98 11.90 -18.32
N GLU A 166 30.90 12.83 -18.60
CA GLU A 166 30.88 14.17 -18.02
C GLU A 166 29.62 14.93 -18.47
N LYS A 167 29.25 14.82 -19.74
CA LYS A 167 28.00 15.37 -20.27
C LYS A 167 26.73 14.71 -19.71
N LEU A 168 26.81 13.46 -19.25
CA LEU A 168 25.68 12.79 -18.57
C LEU A 168 25.55 13.20 -17.10
N ARG A 169 26.64 13.59 -16.44
CA ARG A 169 26.63 14.16 -15.09
C ARG A 169 26.17 15.62 -15.10
N THR A 170 26.77 16.42 -15.97
CA THR A 170 26.53 17.87 -16.09
C THR A 170 25.37 18.13 -17.05
N ILE A 171 24.14 17.89 -16.56
CA ILE A 171 22.91 18.10 -17.32
C ILE A 171 22.63 19.61 -17.50
N ASP A 172 22.26 19.99 -18.71
CA ASP A 172 21.90 21.38 -19.05
C ASP A 172 20.54 21.75 -18.45
N LEU A 173 20.55 22.78 -17.58
CA LEU A 173 19.40 23.32 -16.86
C LEU A 173 18.16 23.59 -17.73
N ARG A 174 18.32 23.82 -19.04
CA ARG A 174 17.21 24.02 -19.98
C ARG A 174 16.33 22.78 -20.15
N TYR A 175 16.91 21.58 -20.14
CA TYR A 175 16.15 20.33 -20.22
C TYR A 175 15.53 19.93 -18.87
N MET A 176 15.92 20.63 -17.81
CA MET A 176 15.52 20.36 -16.43
C MET A 176 14.43 21.33 -15.94
N GLN A 177 13.94 22.24 -16.79
CA GLN A 177 12.83 23.15 -16.48
C GLN A 177 11.49 22.42 -16.47
N GLU A 178 10.64 22.70 -15.48
CA GLU A 178 9.40 21.93 -15.26
C GLU A 178 8.47 21.88 -16.48
N GLY A 179 8.16 23.02 -17.10
CA GLY A 179 7.24 23.09 -18.25
C GLY A 179 7.77 22.39 -19.52
N PHE A 180 9.09 22.27 -19.68
CA PHE A 180 9.70 21.49 -20.76
C PHE A 180 9.68 19.99 -20.41
N LEU A 181 10.16 19.64 -19.22
CA LEU A 181 10.35 18.27 -18.78
C LEU A 181 9.03 17.51 -18.64
N VAL A 182 8.02 18.12 -18.02
CA VAL A 182 6.67 17.54 -17.88
C VAL A 182 6.02 17.29 -19.24
N ARG A 183 6.11 18.26 -20.16
CA ARG A 183 5.58 18.13 -21.52
C ARG A 183 6.22 16.94 -22.25
N GLU A 184 7.53 16.84 -22.24
CA GLU A 184 8.27 15.77 -22.89
C GLU A 184 8.03 14.39 -22.25
N ILE A 185 7.84 14.34 -20.92
CA ILE A 185 7.44 13.11 -20.21
C ILE A 185 6.07 12.65 -20.67
N ILE A 186 5.10 13.54 -20.86
CA ILE A 186 3.75 13.21 -21.31
C ILE A 186 3.74 12.77 -22.78
N GLU A 187 4.43 13.53 -23.65
CA GLU A 187 4.53 13.24 -25.09
C GLU A 187 5.31 11.94 -25.40
N LEU A 188 6.11 11.41 -24.47
CA LEU A 188 6.92 10.21 -24.72
C LEU A 188 6.05 8.93 -24.89
N PRO A 189 6.11 8.23 -26.04
CA PRO A 189 5.26 7.06 -26.32
C PRO A 189 5.84 5.77 -25.71
N VAL A 190 6.16 5.80 -24.40
CA VAL A 190 6.63 4.63 -23.64
C VAL A 190 5.53 4.19 -22.71
N THR A 191 4.94 3.03 -22.99
CA THR A 191 3.85 2.46 -22.19
C THR A 191 4.36 1.54 -21.07
N GLU A 192 3.58 1.49 -20.00
CA GLU A 192 3.76 0.58 -18.85
C GLU A 192 3.99 -0.87 -19.29
N ARG A 193 3.13 -1.37 -20.17
CA ARG A 193 3.18 -2.71 -20.79
C ARG A 193 4.46 -2.98 -21.59
N GLU A 194 5.20 -1.95 -22.02
CA GLU A 194 6.50 -2.12 -22.65
C GLU A 194 7.63 -2.23 -21.64
N ILE A 195 7.56 -1.47 -20.54
CA ILE A 195 8.50 -1.59 -19.42
C ILE A 195 8.35 -2.97 -18.77
N GLU A 196 7.12 -3.44 -18.55
CA GLU A 196 6.83 -4.79 -18.04
C GLU A 196 7.31 -5.89 -18.99
N ARG A 197 7.06 -5.75 -20.30
CA ARG A 197 7.54 -6.72 -21.30
C ARG A 197 9.07 -6.77 -21.33
N GLU A 198 9.73 -5.62 -21.30
CA GLU A 198 11.19 -5.56 -21.30
C GLU A 198 11.75 -6.08 -19.97
N HIS A 199 11.13 -5.78 -18.84
CA HIS A 199 11.49 -6.35 -17.54
C HIS A 199 11.47 -7.88 -17.56
N LEU A 200 10.39 -8.50 -18.05
CA LEU A 200 10.30 -9.97 -18.19
C LEU A 200 11.36 -10.54 -19.15
N LEU A 201 11.67 -9.84 -20.25
CA LEU A 201 12.70 -10.25 -21.21
C LEU A 201 14.12 -10.17 -20.61
N GLN A 202 14.44 -9.09 -19.89
CA GLN A 202 15.74 -8.89 -19.27
C GLN A 202 15.91 -9.77 -18.02
N LEU A 203 14.84 -9.98 -17.24
CA LEU A 203 14.84 -10.88 -16.08
C LEU A 203 15.14 -12.33 -16.50
N LYS A 204 14.59 -12.78 -17.64
CA LYS A 204 14.94 -14.08 -18.22
C LYS A 204 16.43 -14.13 -18.59
N LYS A 205 16.94 -13.14 -19.34
CA LYS A 205 18.37 -13.06 -19.71
C LYS A 205 19.29 -12.97 -18.49
N TRP A 206 18.86 -12.35 -17.40
CA TRP A 206 19.59 -12.32 -16.14
C TRP A 206 19.66 -13.71 -15.52
N LYS A 207 18.52 -14.41 -15.44
CA LYS A 207 18.46 -15.79 -14.94
C LYS A 207 19.32 -16.75 -15.76
N ASP A 208 19.33 -16.59 -17.08
CA ASP A 208 20.16 -17.37 -18.00
C ASP A 208 21.68 -17.06 -17.88
N LYS A 209 22.07 -15.91 -17.30
CA LYS A 209 23.48 -15.47 -17.13
C LYS A 209 24.05 -15.66 -15.71
N HIS A 210 23.26 -15.36 -14.69
CA HIS A 210 23.72 -15.21 -13.30
C HIS A 210 23.01 -16.15 -12.30
N GLY A 211 21.94 -16.83 -12.73
CA GLY A 211 21.05 -17.58 -11.82
C GLY A 211 19.88 -16.73 -11.31
N ASP A 212 19.12 -17.25 -10.35
CA ASP A 212 18.02 -16.50 -9.72
C ASP A 212 18.54 -15.27 -8.97
N LEU A 213 17.78 -14.17 -9.05
CA LEU A 213 18.02 -12.97 -8.23
C LEU A 213 18.06 -13.34 -6.75
N GLN A 214 19.01 -12.77 -6.01
CA GLN A 214 19.07 -12.93 -4.56
C GLN A 214 17.94 -12.15 -3.89
N CYS A 215 17.60 -10.98 -4.42
CA CYS A 215 16.41 -10.24 -4.02
C CYS A 215 15.15 -10.80 -4.69
N LYS A 216 14.30 -11.49 -3.92
CA LYS A 216 12.93 -11.88 -4.34
C LYS A 216 11.95 -10.73 -4.15
N SER A 217 12.17 -9.65 -4.88
CA SER A 217 11.32 -8.46 -4.86
C SER A 217 9.89 -8.77 -5.34
N PRO A 218 8.85 -8.19 -4.71
CA PRO A 218 7.48 -8.28 -5.21
C PRO A 218 7.32 -7.55 -6.56
N PRO A 219 6.27 -7.87 -7.36
CA PRO A 219 6.00 -7.16 -8.60
C PRO A 219 5.83 -5.66 -8.38
N ARG A 220 6.50 -4.84 -9.19
CA ARG A 220 6.41 -3.37 -9.10
C ARG A 220 5.01 -2.89 -9.42
N LEU A 221 4.50 -1.98 -8.58
CA LEU A 221 3.14 -1.48 -8.69
C LEU A 221 3.12 -0.15 -9.46
N HIS A 222 2.38 -0.14 -10.57
CA HIS A 222 2.29 1.00 -11.47
C HIS A 222 1.12 1.93 -11.07
N GLY A 223 1.45 2.93 -10.25
CA GLY A 223 0.56 4.03 -9.86
C GLY A 223 -0.37 3.69 -8.69
N ALA A 224 -0.93 4.75 -8.09
CA ALA A 224 -1.71 4.66 -6.85
C ALA A 224 -2.85 3.62 -6.89
N LYS A 225 -3.50 3.43 -8.05
CA LYS A 225 -4.57 2.42 -8.19
C LYS A 225 -4.04 0.99 -8.03
N ALA A 226 -2.91 0.65 -8.64
CA ALA A 226 -2.34 -0.69 -8.52
C ALA A 226 -1.94 -1.02 -7.07
N ILE A 227 -1.55 0.00 -6.29
CA ILE A 227 -1.25 -0.12 -4.87
C ILE A 227 -2.53 -0.36 -4.06
N ILE A 228 -3.55 0.49 -4.24
CA ILE A 228 -4.85 0.36 -3.57
C ILE A 228 -5.55 -0.97 -3.90
N ASP A 229 -5.44 -1.46 -5.14
CA ASP A 229 -5.99 -2.76 -5.57
C ASP A 229 -5.15 -3.95 -5.06
N SER A 230 -3.89 -3.74 -4.66
CA SER A 230 -3.00 -4.77 -4.08
C SER A 230 -3.11 -4.90 -2.57
N GLU A 231 -3.40 -3.79 -1.87
CA GLU A 231 -3.67 -3.80 -0.44
C GLU A 231 -5.05 -4.43 -0.21
N LEU A 232 -5.08 -5.59 0.46
CA LEU A 232 -6.32 -6.27 0.84
C LEU A 232 -7.28 -5.26 1.50
N PRO A 233 -8.53 -5.13 1.01
CA PRO A 233 -9.39 -4.00 1.35
C PRO A 233 -9.53 -3.89 2.87
N PRO A 234 -9.25 -2.72 3.46
CA PRO A 234 -8.99 -2.60 4.89
C PRO A 234 -10.13 -3.20 5.69
N SER A 235 -9.78 -4.21 6.51
CA SER A 235 -10.75 -4.91 7.36
C SER A 235 -11.55 -3.87 8.14
N LYS A 236 -12.90 -3.96 8.04
CA LYS A 236 -13.84 -2.90 8.46
C LYS A 236 -13.84 -2.66 9.97
N GLY A 237 -12.78 -2.02 10.44
CA GLY A 237 -12.38 -1.89 11.83
C GLY A 237 -11.06 -1.12 12.05
N ALA A 238 -10.22 -0.93 11.02
CA ALA A 238 -8.98 -0.15 11.11
C ALA A 238 -9.20 1.36 11.38
N LEU A 239 -10.38 1.89 11.04
CA LEU A 239 -10.80 3.25 11.40
C LEU A 239 -12.16 3.22 12.09
N LYS A 240 -12.14 3.12 13.43
CA LYS A 240 -13.18 3.69 14.29
C LYS A 240 -12.62 4.97 14.88
N PRO A 241 -13.27 6.15 14.72
CA PRO A 241 -12.92 7.30 15.53
C PRO A 241 -13.23 6.95 16.99
N THR A 242 -12.22 7.03 17.86
CA THR A 242 -12.40 7.00 19.31
C THR A 242 -12.94 8.36 19.75
N PRO A 243 -14.19 8.46 20.24
CA PRO A 243 -14.68 9.73 20.79
C PRO A 243 -13.90 10.05 22.08
N SER A 244 -13.27 11.21 22.14
CA SER A 244 -12.40 11.64 23.26
C SER A 244 -13.15 11.97 24.57
N ILE A 245 -14.39 11.49 24.72
CA ILE A 245 -15.23 11.68 25.91
C ILE A 245 -15.81 10.31 26.27
N VAL A 246 -15.31 9.73 27.36
CA VAL A 246 -15.84 8.50 27.95
C VAL A 246 -16.80 8.89 29.07
N LEU A 247 -18.09 8.56 28.91
CA LEU A 247 -19.06 8.62 29.99
C LEU A 247 -19.18 7.24 30.68
N PRO A 248 -19.41 7.18 32.00
CA PRO A 248 -19.49 5.91 32.73
C PRO A 248 -20.71 5.07 32.32
N PRO A 249 -20.65 3.74 32.48
CA PRO A 249 -21.59 2.82 31.84
C PRO A 249 -22.95 2.74 32.53
N THR A 250 -24.02 2.77 31.74
CA THR A 250 -25.38 2.40 32.16
C THR A 250 -26.04 1.47 31.14
N ALA A 251 -26.68 0.41 31.65
CA ALA A 251 -27.55 -0.56 30.96
C ALA A 251 -27.00 -1.33 29.73
N GLU A 252 -27.10 -2.66 29.76
CA GLU A 252 -26.73 -3.52 28.64
C GLU A 252 -27.79 -3.52 27.51
N GLY A 253 -27.33 -3.69 26.26
CA GLY A 253 -28.16 -3.98 25.10
C GLY A 253 -27.64 -5.20 24.34
N PRO A 254 -28.49 -6.10 23.81
CA PRO A 254 -28.08 -7.43 23.35
C PRO A 254 -27.15 -7.40 22.12
N GLY A 255 -25.92 -7.89 22.31
CA GLY A 255 -24.85 -7.78 21.32
C GLY A 255 -24.98 -8.73 20.12
N SER A 256 -24.93 -8.15 18.91
CA SER A 256 -24.87 -8.89 17.64
C SER A 256 -23.49 -9.51 17.38
N LYS A 257 -23.17 -10.63 18.05
CA LYS A 257 -21.96 -11.44 17.77
C LYS A 257 -22.02 -12.01 16.34
N LYS A 258 -21.18 -11.46 15.46
CA LYS A 258 -21.11 -11.79 14.03
C LYS A 258 -20.46 -13.15 13.79
N LYS A 259 -21.25 -14.23 13.94
CA LYS A 259 -20.83 -15.64 13.87
C LYS A 259 -19.83 -15.96 12.75
N THR A 260 -18.77 -16.68 13.11
CA THR A 260 -17.67 -17.12 12.24
C THR A 260 -18.17 -18.05 11.11
N LYS A 261 -17.39 -18.19 10.03
CA LYS A 261 -17.72 -19.04 8.86
C LYS A 261 -18.15 -20.46 9.26
N GLU A 262 -17.42 -21.07 10.20
CA GLU A 262 -17.67 -22.43 10.70
C GLU A 262 -18.99 -22.53 11.48
N GLN A 263 -19.28 -21.56 12.35
CA GLN A 263 -20.57 -21.50 13.08
C GLN A 263 -21.76 -21.43 12.10
N LYS A 264 -21.64 -20.69 11.00
CA LYS A 264 -22.66 -20.65 9.94
C LYS A 264 -22.78 -21.96 9.14
N GLN A 265 -21.72 -22.76 9.05
CA GLN A 265 -21.77 -24.10 8.46
C GLN A 265 -22.35 -25.14 9.43
N ALA A 266 -22.04 -25.04 10.73
CA ALA A 266 -22.63 -25.85 11.78
C ALA A 266 -24.15 -25.63 11.87
N GLU A 267 -24.63 -24.38 11.92
CA GLU A 267 -26.07 -24.07 11.94
C GLU A 267 -26.78 -24.60 10.69
N LYS A 268 -26.24 -24.36 9.48
CA LYS A 268 -26.81 -24.94 8.24
C LYS A 268 -26.84 -26.47 8.24
N SER A 269 -25.93 -27.12 8.95
CA SER A 269 -25.90 -28.59 9.04
C SER A 269 -26.96 -29.12 10.02
N GLN A 270 -27.10 -28.47 11.18
CA GLN A 270 -28.13 -28.78 12.18
C GLN A 270 -29.55 -28.47 11.66
N GLU A 271 -29.73 -27.34 10.96
CA GLU A 271 -30.98 -26.98 10.30
C GLU A 271 -31.39 -28.03 9.26
N LYS A 272 -30.44 -28.49 8.44
CA LYS A 272 -30.67 -29.55 7.44
C LYS A 272 -31.00 -30.91 8.06
N GLN A 273 -30.44 -31.21 9.24
CA GLN A 273 -30.84 -32.39 10.04
C GLN A 273 -32.25 -32.24 10.64
N ARG A 274 -32.59 -31.09 11.22
CA ARG A 274 -33.95 -30.80 11.74
C ARG A 274 -35.01 -30.90 10.63
N LEU A 275 -34.74 -30.33 9.45
CA LEU A 275 -35.65 -30.42 8.29
C LEU A 275 -35.81 -31.87 7.78
N LYS A 276 -34.77 -32.71 7.92
CA LYS A 276 -34.86 -34.14 7.59
C LYS A 276 -35.74 -34.86 8.62
N GLN A 277 -35.49 -34.66 9.91
CA GLN A 277 -36.29 -35.26 11.00
C GLN A 277 -37.77 -34.84 10.93
N GLN A 278 -38.08 -33.57 10.65
CA GLN A 278 -39.46 -33.12 10.46
C GLN A 278 -40.14 -33.83 9.27
N LYS A 279 -39.46 -34.00 8.13
CA LYS A 279 -39.99 -34.75 6.98
C LYS A 279 -40.13 -36.25 7.23
N GLU A 280 -39.34 -36.80 8.16
CA GLU A 280 -39.43 -38.20 8.61
C GLU A 280 -40.66 -38.38 9.51
N GLN A 281 -40.84 -37.50 10.51
CA GLN A 281 -42.03 -37.43 11.37
C GLN A 281 -43.32 -37.15 10.58
N GLU A 282 -43.28 -36.26 9.58
CA GLU A 282 -44.44 -35.98 8.71
C GLU A 282 -44.82 -37.20 7.86
N LYS A 283 -43.83 -37.99 7.38
CA LYS A 283 -44.08 -39.27 6.71
C LYS A 283 -44.68 -40.30 7.66
N GLU A 284 -44.20 -40.41 8.90
CA GLU A 284 -44.80 -41.31 9.89
C GLU A 284 -46.22 -40.88 10.27
N LYS A 285 -46.46 -39.58 10.47
CA LYS A 285 -47.79 -39.04 10.76
C LYS A 285 -48.77 -39.35 9.62
N LYS A 286 -48.38 -39.12 8.35
CA LYS A 286 -49.17 -39.52 7.17
C LYS A 286 -49.36 -41.04 7.03
N LYS A 287 -48.45 -41.85 7.57
CA LYS A 287 -48.55 -43.33 7.63
C LYS A 287 -49.49 -43.80 8.75
N GLN A 288 -49.56 -43.07 9.87
CA GLN A 288 -50.55 -43.28 10.94
C GLN A 288 -51.95 -42.78 10.53
N GLU A 289 -52.05 -41.61 9.90
CA GLU A 289 -53.31 -41.08 9.34
C GLU A 289 -53.90 -42.03 8.30
N LYS A 290 -53.08 -42.63 7.42
CA LYS A 290 -53.54 -43.69 6.50
C LYS A 290 -53.96 -45.00 7.20
N LYS A 291 -53.45 -45.31 8.40
CA LYS A 291 -54.00 -46.40 9.22
C LYS A 291 -55.36 -46.02 9.82
N GLN A 292 -55.45 -44.87 10.49
CA GLN A 292 -56.68 -44.40 11.11
C GLN A 292 -57.81 -44.15 10.10
N ALA A 293 -57.51 -43.70 8.88
CA ALA A 293 -58.51 -43.58 7.81
C ALA A 293 -59.08 -44.95 7.39
N LYS A 294 -58.26 -46.00 7.40
CA LYS A 294 -58.70 -47.39 7.13
C LYS A 294 -59.50 -48.00 8.28
N GLU A 295 -59.37 -47.44 9.49
CA GLU A 295 -60.04 -47.89 10.72
C GLU A 295 -61.33 -47.11 11.00
N LYS A 296 -61.40 -45.82 10.62
CA LYS A 296 -62.65 -45.05 10.61
C LYS A 296 -63.59 -45.45 9.46
N GLY A 297 -63.08 -46.11 8.41
CA GLY A 297 -63.90 -46.70 7.35
C GLY A 297 -64.85 -47.82 7.79
N SER A 298 -64.73 -48.33 9.03
CA SER A 298 -65.63 -49.34 9.60
C SER A 298 -66.44 -48.85 10.81
N LYS A 299 -66.40 -47.54 11.15
CA LYS A 299 -67.15 -46.97 12.28
C LYS A 299 -67.97 -45.75 11.86
N LEU A 300 -69.29 -45.98 11.93
CA LEU A 300 -70.47 -45.12 11.86
C LEU A 300 -70.22 -43.60 12.04
N SER A 301 -70.93 -42.70 11.33
CA SER A 301 -72.40 -42.61 11.21
C SER A 301 -73.13 -42.17 12.51
N SER A 302 -72.57 -41.18 13.20
CA SER A 302 -73.24 -40.21 14.09
C SER A 302 -72.24 -39.05 14.30
N ALA A 303 -72.50 -37.76 14.05
CA ALA A 303 -73.63 -36.87 14.37
C ALA A 303 -73.85 -36.71 15.89
N GLN A 304 -73.98 -35.52 16.50
CA GLN A 304 -73.58 -34.13 16.19
C GLN A 304 -73.90 -33.28 17.46
N TYR A 305 -73.68 -31.95 17.46
CA TYR A 305 -74.07 -30.97 18.53
C TYR A 305 -73.28 -31.03 19.87
N ALA A 306 -73.02 -29.93 20.60
CA ALA A 306 -73.26 -28.49 20.36
C ALA A 306 -72.38 -27.53 21.24
N GLN A 307 -72.20 -26.28 20.75
CA GLN A 307 -72.10 -24.96 21.46
C GLN A 307 -70.94 -24.65 22.49
N VAL A 308 -70.16 -23.55 22.30
CA VAL A 308 -70.22 -22.15 22.90
C VAL A 308 -69.44 -22.02 24.23
N GLY A 309 -68.72 -20.94 24.60
CA GLY A 309 -68.30 -19.67 23.93
C GLY A 309 -67.65 -18.63 24.92
N HIS A 310 -67.18 -17.46 24.44
CA HIS A 310 -66.65 -16.26 25.20
C HIS A 310 -65.37 -16.44 26.08
N SER A 311 -64.70 -15.45 26.70
CA SER A 311 -64.20 -14.05 26.41
C SER A 311 -63.46 -13.51 27.69
N ALA A 312 -62.70 -12.40 27.82
CA ALA A 312 -62.32 -11.25 26.96
C ALA A 312 -60.84 -10.75 27.17
N GLU A 313 -60.59 -9.76 28.06
CA GLU A 313 -59.39 -8.87 28.20
C GLU A 313 -58.77 -8.95 29.65
N GLU A 314 -57.82 -8.16 30.20
CA GLU A 314 -57.34 -6.76 29.97
C GLU A 314 -55.87 -6.50 30.50
N SER A 315 -55.51 -5.29 30.99
CA SER A 315 -54.19 -4.60 30.88
C SER A 315 -53.19 -4.59 32.08
N GLU A 316 -52.02 -3.93 31.88
CA GLU A 316 -51.01 -3.46 32.87
C GLU A 316 -51.49 -2.20 33.69
N PRO A 317 -50.66 -1.32 34.37
CA PRO A 317 -49.19 -1.26 34.67
C PRO A 317 -48.80 -0.70 36.09
N ILE A 318 -47.52 -0.26 36.27
CA ILE A 318 -46.97 0.90 37.05
C ILE A 318 -45.67 0.56 37.85
N ALA A 319 -44.79 1.55 38.03
CA ALA A 319 -43.46 1.44 38.66
C ALA A 319 -43.15 2.56 39.69
N SER A 320 -42.16 2.37 40.58
CA SER A 320 -41.66 3.40 41.52
C SER A 320 -40.21 3.14 42.00
N ILE A 321 -39.51 4.23 42.37
CA ILE A 321 -38.08 4.33 42.79
C ILE A 321 -38.05 5.39 43.92
N PRO A 322 -37.34 5.20 45.08
CA PRO A 322 -36.06 5.92 45.27
C PRO A 322 -35.01 5.34 46.26
N ALA A 323 -33.75 5.70 45.99
CA ALA A 323 -32.65 6.11 46.92
C ALA A 323 -32.17 5.22 48.09
N ASN A 324 -30.83 5.07 48.22
CA ASN A 324 -30.05 5.86 49.19
C ASN A 324 -28.52 5.91 48.89
N SER A 325 -27.83 6.80 49.62
CA SER A 325 -26.42 6.91 50.07
C SER A 325 -25.41 5.73 49.87
N GLN A 326 -24.07 5.88 49.99
CA GLN A 326 -23.29 6.84 50.79
C GLN A 326 -21.80 6.97 50.38
N TRP A 327 -21.27 8.20 50.52
CA TRP A 327 -19.87 8.68 50.64
C TRP A 327 -18.73 7.67 50.94
N LYS A 328 -17.58 7.84 50.25
CA LYS A 328 -16.34 8.38 50.86
C LYS A 328 -15.25 8.77 49.85
N GLN A 329 -14.34 9.66 50.28
CA GLN A 329 -13.19 10.16 49.53
C GLN A 329 -11.92 9.37 49.86
N SER A 330 -10.93 9.42 48.97
CA SER A 330 -9.52 9.64 49.34
C SER A 330 -8.75 10.11 48.11
N ALA A 331 -8.01 11.21 48.25
CA ALA A 331 -7.04 11.68 47.27
C ALA A 331 -5.69 11.84 47.98
N LEU A 332 -4.60 11.48 47.30
CA LEU A 332 -3.25 11.86 47.71
C LEU A 332 -2.41 12.06 46.46
N SER A 333 -1.95 13.29 46.27
CA SER A 333 -0.92 13.67 45.31
C SER A 333 0.47 13.43 45.90
N LEU A 334 1.49 13.38 45.04
CA LEU A 334 2.64 14.29 45.15
C LEU A 334 3.47 14.30 43.86
N SER A 335 4.33 15.31 43.78
CA SER A 335 5.15 15.71 42.63
C SER A 335 6.56 16.04 43.08
N SER A 336 7.53 15.94 42.15
CA SER A 336 8.75 16.75 42.00
C SER A 336 9.34 16.35 40.63
N GLU A 337 9.73 17.28 39.75
CA GLU A 337 10.98 18.10 39.79
C GLU A 337 12.21 17.18 39.67
N GLU A 338 12.94 17.12 38.53
CA GLU A 338 13.66 18.16 37.77
C GLU A 338 15.16 18.18 38.13
N SER A 339 16.01 17.88 37.15
CA SER A 339 17.47 18.03 37.22
C SER A 339 18.08 17.98 35.81
N GLU A 340 18.74 19.05 35.40
CA GLU A 340 19.64 19.08 34.24
C GLU A 340 21.03 18.53 34.63
N GLU A 341 21.78 17.95 33.68
CA GLU A 341 23.22 18.25 33.50
C GLU A 341 23.79 17.61 32.20
N ASP A 342 24.86 18.20 31.68
CA ASP A 342 25.54 17.83 30.42
C ASP A 342 26.45 16.60 30.53
N THR A 343 26.90 16.06 29.39
CA THR A 343 28.35 15.95 29.06
C THR A 343 28.58 15.47 27.61
N TYR A 344 29.62 16.01 26.98
CA TYR A 344 30.12 15.62 25.64
C TYR A 344 30.89 14.29 25.65
N LEU A 345 30.65 13.44 24.63
CA LEU A 345 31.69 12.96 23.69
C LEU A 345 31.09 12.16 22.52
#